data_AF-A0A3Q7GVX6-F1
#
_entry.id   AF-A0A3Q7GVX6-F1
#
_cell.length_a   1.000
_cell.length_b   1.000
_cell.length_c   1.000
_cell.angle_alpha   90.00
_cell.angle_beta   90.00
_cell.angle_gamma   90.00
#
_symmetry.space_group_name_H-M   'P 1'
#
loop_
_entity.id
_entity.type
_entity.pdbx_description
1 polymer ?
#
loop_
_entity_poly.entity_id
_entity_poly.type
_entity_poly.pdbx_seq_one_letter_code
_entity_poly.pdbx_strand_id
1 'polypeptide(L)'
;MFVISTLAAVVASQSMISATFSIVKQSLALGCFPRVNIIHTSKHEGQIYSPEVNCILMILCVTLVLGFKGGVELANAYGVVVIWVMIITTFLTALVMLIIWKTNIILILAFFLPYIIIEGCFMTSLLNKIPQGGWVPFAISAFFLTIMLSWTYGRSKKKEYEADRKMSLPDLDQMLSRYSTYRAPGICFFFTDLGNGIPPIIHHYIQHTNSVREILVIVTVRTLPTKTVLVEERYNVGKMGVEGVYRCLIQFGYKDSQSMEGDDFVTLIITKLKDQAEFTNEIRKIDAAAEREPVFVLGRTILKANKGWFARFTIEYLYRFLQKNSRAAISALQIPPDRTLQVGMLYEI
;
A
#
# COMPACT_ATOMS: atom_id res chain seq x y z
N MET A 1 -38.50 3.78 -25.52
CA MET A 1 -37.64 2.62 -25.15
C MET A 1 -36.15 2.94 -25.32
N PHE A 2 -35.65 3.28 -26.51
CA PHE A 2 -34.22 3.52 -26.77
C PHE A 2 -33.53 4.50 -25.80
N VAL A 3 -34.15 5.66 -25.54
CA VAL A 3 -33.61 6.67 -24.60
C VAL A 3 -33.48 6.11 -23.18
N ILE A 4 -34.51 5.42 -22.70
CA ILE A 4 -34.54 4.84 -21.34
C ILE A 4 -33.48 3.74 -21.21
N SER A 5 -33.34 2.86 -22.21
CA SER A 5 -32.31 1.81 -22.22
C SER A 5 -30.90 2.40 -22.22
N THR A 6 -30.68 3.50 -22.94
CA THR A 6 -29.38 4.19 -22.97
C THR A 6 -29.07 4.83 -21.61
N LEU A 7 -30.03 5.52 -21.00
CA LEU A 7 -29.87 6.08 -19.65
C LEU A 7 -29.58 5.00 -18.61
N ALA A 8 -30.28 3.86 -18.69
CA ALA A 8 -30.04 2.72 -17.81
C ALA A 8 -28.62 2.14 -17.98
N ALA A 9 -28.12 2.03 -19.21
CA ALA A 9 -26.75 1.58 -19.49
C ALA A 9 -25.70 2.55 -18.92
N VAL A 10 -25.93 3.86 -19.01
CA VAL A 10 -25.05 4.88 -18.41
C VAL A 10 -24.99 4.73 -16.89
N VAL A 11 -26.15 4.58 -16.23
CA VAL A 11 -26.21 4.39 -14.77
C VAL A 11 -25.51 3.09 -14.35
N ALA A 12 -25.75 1.99 -15.06
CA ALA A 12 -25.08 0.72 -14.80
C ALA A 12 -23.55 0.84 -14.93
N SER A 13 -23.06 1.54 -15.97
CA SER A 13 -21.64 1.79 -16.17
C SER A 13 -21.02 2.58 -15.02
N GLN A 14 -21.70 3.63 -14.54
CA GLN A 14 -21.21 4.44 -13.41
C GLN A 14 -21.11 3.64 -12.11
N SER A 15 -22.08 2.76 -11.86
CA SER A 15 -22.06 1.84 -10.73
C SER A 15 -20.87 0.87 -10.79
N MET A 16 -20.57 0.30 -11.96
CA MET A 16 -19.43 -0.62 -12.12
C MET A 16 -18.07 0.08 -11.96
N ILE A 17 -17.93 1.31 -12.46
CA ILE A 17 -16.70 2.10 -12.28
C ILE A 17 -16.47 2.38 -10.79
N SER A 18 -17.50 2.83 -10.08
CA SER A 18 -17.44 3.11 -8.63
C SER A 18 -17.16 1.86 -7.79
N ALA A 19 -17.76 0.72 -8.15
CA ALA A 19 -17.48 -0.56 -7.51
C ALA A 19 -16.02 -0.99 -7.69
N THR A 20 -15.46 -0.77 -8.88
CA THR A 20 -14.05 -1.10 -9.17
C THR A 20 -13.10 -0.29 -8.29
N PHE A 21 -13.34 1.01 -8.10
CA PHE A 21 -12.51 1.83 -7.18
C PHE A 21 -12.55 1.30 -5.74
N SER A 22 -13.71 0.82 -5.29
CA SER A 22 -13.86 0.24 -3.95
C SER A 22 -13.08 -1.07 -3.81
N ILE A 23 -13.14 -1.96 -4.80
CA ILE A 23 -12.39 -3.23 -4.81
C ILE A 23 -10.87 -2.98 -4.83
N VAL A 24 -10.41 -2.02 -5.62
CA VAL A 24 -8.98 -1.64 -5.66
C VAL A 24 -8.53 -1.05 -4.32
N LYS A 25 -9.35 -0.18 -3.69
CA LYS A 25 -9.06 0.36 -2.35
C LYS A 25 -8.93 -0.75 -1.31
N GLN A 26 -9.85 -1.72 -1.30
CA GLN A 26 -9.79 -2.87 -0.40
C GLN A 26 -8.54 -3.73 -0.65
N SER A 27 -8.19 -3.95 -1.92
CA SER A 27 -6.98 -4.70 -2.30
C SER A 27 -5.69 -3.99 -1.87
N LEU A 28 -5.66 -2.66 -1.91
CA LEU A 28 -4.57 -1.84 -1.38
C LEU A 28 -4.46 -1.94 0.15
N ALA A 29 -5.59 -1.93 0.86
CA ALA A 29 -5.62 -2.08 2.32
C ALA A 29 -5.08 -3.44 2.76
N LEU A 30 -5.35 -4.50 1.99
CA LEU A 30 -4.76 -5.83 2.19
C LEU A 30 -3.28 -5.92 1.76
N GLY A 31 -2.77 -4.91 1.04
CA GLY A 31 -1.40 -4.90 0.52
C GLY A 31 -1.20 -5.81 -0.70
N CYS A 32 -2.28 -6.27 -1.33
CA CYS A 32 -2.26 -7.20 -2.46
C CYS A 32 -2.10 -6.51 -3.84
N PHE A 33 -2.20 -5.18 -3.89
CA PHE A 33 -2.12 -4.39 -5.12
C PHE A 33 -1.02 -3.32 -5.04
N PRO A 34 -0.33 -2.98 -6.14
CA PRO A 34 0.60 -1.86 -6.19
C PRO A 34 -0.09 -0.54 -5.85
N ARG A 35 0.63 0.36 -5.16
CA ARG A 35 0.09 1.65 -4.74
C ARG A 35 -0.40 2.46 -5.94
N VAL A 36 -1.68 2.83 -5.92
CA VAL A 36 -2.33 3.72 -6.90
C VAL A 36 -2.87 4.96 -6.20
N ASN A 37 -3.03 6.06 -6.95
CA ASN A 37 -3.57 7.29 -6.39
C ASN A 37 -5.08 7.14 -6.07
N ILE A 38 -5.46 7.45 -4.83
CA ILE A 38 -6.84 7.42 -4.34
C ILE A 38 -7.20 8.82 -3.87
N ILE A 39 -8.17 9.44 -4.54
CA ILE A 39 -8.69 10.76 -4.20
C ILE A 39 -10.08 10.58 -3.58
N HIS A 40 -10.24 11.01 -2.33
CA HIS A 40 -11.54 11.02 -1.67
C HIS A 40 -12.37 12.20 -2.18
N THR A 41 -13.45 11.91 -2.91
CA THR A 41 -14.27 12.93 -3.58
C THR A 41 -15.25 13.63 -2.62
N SER A 42 -15.54 13.02 -1.46
CA SER A 42 -16.55 13.53 -0.52
C SER A 42 -16.14 13.44 0.94
N LYS A 43 -17.06 13.83 1.84
CA LYS A 43 -16.92 13.65 3.29
C LYS A 43 -17.15 12.19 3.72
N HIS A 44 -17.81 11.39 2.88
CA HIS A 44 -18.08 9.97 3.14
C HIS A 44 -16.94 9.09 2.60
N GLU A 45 -16.51 8.12 3.42
CA GLU A 45 -15.36 7.25 3.14
C GLU A 45 -15.51 6.41 1.86
N GLY A 46 -16.75 6.11 1.46
CA GLY A 46 -17.08 5.27 0.30
C GLY A 46 -17.01 5.97 -1.06
N GLN A 47 -16.94 7.30 -1.11
CA GLN A 47 -16.88 8.05 -2.38
C GLN A 47 -15.42 8.31 -2.76
N ILE A 48 -14.91 7.42 -3.59
CA ILE A 48 -13.50 7.33 -3.96
C ILE A 48 -13.38 7.46 -5.47
N TYR A 49 -12.38 8.23 -5.91
CA TYR A 49 -12.00 8.36 -7.30
C TYR A 49 -10.52 8.01 -7.47
N SER A 50 -10.20 7.16 -8.44
CA SER A 50 -8.81 6.85 -8.80
C SER A 50 -8.58 7.15 -10.27
N PRO A 51 -7.84 8.23 -10.61
CA PRO A 51 -7.60 8.62 -12.00
C PRO A 51 -6.89 7.53 -12.81
N GLU A 52 -5.90 6.88 -12.20
CA GLU A 52 -5.08 5.84 -12.85
C GLU A 52 -5.94 4.61 -13.21
N VAL A 53 -6.78 4.15 -12.26
CA VAL A 53 -7.70 3.03 -12.49
C VAL A 53 -8.75 3.40 -13.53
N ASN A 54 -9.28 4.63 -13.50
CA ASN A 54 -10.26 5.10 -14.47
C ASN A 54 -9.68 5.10 -15.90
N CYS A 55 -8.43 5.53 -16.06
CA CYS A 55 -7.74 5.50 -17.35
C CYS A 55 -7.53 4.05 -17.84
N ILE A 56 -7.09 3.14 -16.97
CA ILE A 56 -6.94 1.71 -17.31
C ILE A 56 -8.29 1.11 -17.72
N LEU A 57 -9.36 1.38 -16.97
CA LEU A 57 -10.72 0.93 -17.30
C LEU A 57 -11.16 1.43 -18.68
N MET A 58 -10.94 2.72 -18.97
CA MET A 58 -11.26 3.30 -20.28
C MET A 58 -10.53 2.59 -21.42
N ILE A 59 -9.21 2.37 -21.28
CA ILE A 59 -8.40 1.68 -22.30
C ILE A 59 -8.89 0.24 -22.50
N LEU A 60 -9.14 -0.50 -21.42
CA LEU A 60 -9.64 -1.87 -21.49
C LEU A 60 -11.03 -1.94 -22.15
N CYS A 61 -11.96 -1.05 -21.78
CA CYS A 61 -13.29 -0.99 -22.37
C CYS A 61 -13.23 -0.71 -23.88
N VAL A 62 -12.46 0.29 -24.31
CA VAL A 62 -12.30 0.62 -25.74
C VAL A 62 -11.66 -0.55 -26.50
N THR A 63 -10.64 -1.18 -25.91
CA THR A 63 -9.97 -2.35 -26.52
C THR A 63 -10.94 -3.53 -26.69
N LEU A 64 -11.77 -3.81 -25.69
CA LEU A 64 -12.76 -4.89 -25.75
C LEU A 64 -13.84 -4.61 -26.81
N VAL A 65 -14.35 -3.38 -26.89
CA VAL A 65 -15.36 -2.99 -27.90
C VAL A 65 -14.80 -3.14 -29.31
N LEU A 66 -13.57 -2.69 -29.56
CA LEU A 66 -12.92 -2.83 -30.87
C LEU A 66 -12.57 -4.29 -31.20
N GLY A 67 -12.18 -5.09 -30.19
CA GLY A 67 -11.76 -6.48 -30.36
C GLY A 67 -12.93 -7.42 -30.64
N PHE A 68 -14.06 -7.27 -29.93
CA PHE A 68 -15.19 -8.19 -30.05
C PHE A 68 -16.07 -7.92 -31.28
N LYS A 69 -16.09 -6.69 -31.81
CA LYS A 69 -16.86 -6.22 -32.99
C LYS A 69 -18.39 -6.44 -32.95
N GLY A 70 -18.89 -7.45 -32.27
CA GLY A 70 -20.29 -7.80 -32.05
C GLY A 70 -20.68 -7.79 -30.57
N GLY A 71 -21.95 -7.45 -30.31
CA GLY A 71 -22.49 -7.38 -28.95
C GLY A 71 -22.79 -8.75 -28.34
N VAL A 72 -22.99 -9.78 -29.16
CA VAL A 72 -23.35 -11.14 -28.70
C VAL A 72 -22.14 -11.84 -28.08
N GLU A 73 -20.97 -11.75 -28.70
CA GLU A 73 -19.72 -12.32 -28.20
C GLU A 73 -19.31 -11.65 -26.88
N LEU A 74 -19.48 -10.32 -26.78
CA LEU A 74 -19.24 -9.57 -25.54
C LEU A 74 -20.20 -10.00 -24.42
N ALA A 75 -21.49 -10.18 -24.74
CA ALA A 75 -22.48 -10.67 -23.80
C ALA A 75 -22.19 -12.10 -23.32
N ASN A 76 -21.72 -12.97 -24.23
CA ASN A 76 -21.28 -14.31 -23.87
C ASN A 76 -20.10 -14.27 -22.89
N ALA A 77 -19.09 -13.44 -23.16
CA ALA A 77 -17.93 -13.28 -22.27
C ALA A 77 -18.30 -12.80 -20.87
N TYR A 78 -19.18 -11.78 -20.79
CA TYR A 78 -19.73 -11.31 -19.53
C TYR A 78 -20.51 -12.41 -18.80
N GLY A 79 -21.36 -13.16 -19.50
CA GLY A 79 -22.11 -14.26 -18.92
C GLY A 79 -21.22 -15.33 -18.29
N VAL A 80 -20.13 -15.71 -18.97
CA VAL A 80 -19.16 -16.69 -18.43
C VAL A 80 -18.52 -16.18 -17.14
N VAL A 81 -18.05 -14.94 -17.07
CA VAL A 81 -17.40 -14.46 -15.83
C VAL A 81 -18.39 -14.30 -14.67
N VAL A 82 -19.63 -13.88 -14.97
CA VAL A 82 -20.67 -13.66 -13.96
C VAL A 82 -21.07 -14.98 -13.30
N ILE A 83 -21.21 -16.07 -14.05
CA ILE A 83 -21.57 -17.35 -13.42
C ILE A 83 -20.46 -17.86 -12.50
N TRP A 84 -19.20 -17.63 -12.85
CA TRP A 84 -18.07 -18.00 -11.99
C TRP A 84 -18.03 -17.19 -10.69
N VAL A 85 -18.26 -15.87 -10.74
CA VAL A 85 -18.33 -15.07 -9.51
C VAL A 85 -19.53 -15.47 -8.66
N MET A 86 -20.68 -15.78 -9.26
CA MET A 86 -21.87 -16.26 -8.54
C MET A 86 -21.58 -17.56 -7.78
N ILE A 87 -20.98 -18.56 -8.46
CA ILE A 87 -20.56 -19.82 -7.82
C ILE A 87 -19.61 -19.56 -6.65
N ILE A 88 -18.56 -18.76 -6.87
CA ILE A 88 -17.61 -18.41 -5.81
C ILE A 88 -18.32 -17.76 -4.62
N THR A 89 -19.27 -16.84 -4.87
CA THR A 89 -20.04 -16.20 -3.80
C THR A 89 -20.98 -17.15 -3.07
N THR A 90 -21.58 -18.12 -3.76
CA THR A 90 -22.42 -19.16 -3.15
C THR A 90 -21.60 -20.03 -2.21
N PHE A 91 -20.40 -20.46 -2.61
CA PHE A 91 -19.47 -21.18 -1.73
C PHE A 91 -18.99 -20.34 -0.54
N LEU A 92 -18.57 -19.08 -0.76
CA LEU A 92 -18.13 -18.19 0.31
C LEU A 92 -19.26 -17.89 1.31
N THR A 93 -20.49 -17.68 0.83
CA THR A 93 -21.65 -17.43 1.68
C THR A 93 -22.00 -18.66 2.50
N ALA A 94 -21.95 -19.86 1.90
CA ALA A 94 -22.14 -21.11 2.64
C ALA A 94 -21.06 -21.31 3.72
N LEU A 95 -19.80 -20.99 3.43
CA LEU A 95 -18.71 -21.01 4.41
C LEU A 95 -18.97 -20.02 5.55
N VAL A 96 -19.40 -18.79 5.24
CA VAL A 96 -19.77 -17.78 6.25
C VAL A 96 -20.91 -18.26 7.14
N MET A 97 -21.97 -18.86 6.58
CA MET A 97 -23.08 -19.40 7.36
C MET A 97 -22.65 -20.54 8.30
N LEU A 98 -21.69 -21.35 7.86
CA LEU A 98 -21.15 -22.48 8.63
C LEU A 98 -20.22 -22.02 9.75
N ILE A 99 -19.22 -21.18 9.45
CA ILE A 99 -18.14 -20.82 10.39
C ILE A 99 -18.54 -19.63 11.27
N ILE A 100 -19.12 -18.59 10.69
CA ILE A 100 -19.40 -17.33 11.40
C ILE A 100 -20.77 -17.38 12.05
N TRP A 101 -21.83 -17.71 11.28
CA TRP A 101 -23.20 -17.69 11.80
C TRP A 101 -23.59 -18.97 12.55
N LYS A 102 -22.80 -20.05 12.42
CA LYS A 102 -23.03 -21.35 13.09
C LYS A 102 -24.48 -21.83 12.95
N THR A 103 -25.07 -21.61 11.78
CA THR A 103 -26.49 -21.92 11.53
C THR A 103 -26.69 -23.43 11.38
N ASN A 104 -27.91 -23.92 11.63
CA ASN A 104 -28.26 -25.32 11.43
C ASN A 104 -27.90 -25.80 10.02
N ILE A 105 -27.26 -26.98 9.93
CA ILE A 105 -26.80 -27.57 8.66
C ILE A 105 -27.94 -27.69 7.64
N ILE A 106 -29.16 -27.96 8.10
CA ILE A 106 -30.35 -28.07 7.23
C ILE A 106 -30.63 -26.75 6.49
N LEU A 107 -30.53 -25.60 7.17
CA LEU A 107 -30.75 -24.29 6.53
C LEU A 107 -29.62 -23.93 5.56
N ILE A 108 -28.39 -24.30 5.89
CA ILE A 108 -27.23 -24.13 4.99
C ILE A 108 -27.44 -24.95 3.73
N LEU A 109 -27.83 -26.22 3.87
CA LEU A 109 -28.08 -27.11 2.74
C LEU A 109 -29.28 -26.64 1.90
N ALA A 110 -30.34 -26.14 2.56
CA ALA A 110 -31.53 -25.59 1.89
C ALA A 110 -31.21 -24.33 1.07
N PHE A 111 -30.24 -23.51 1.49
CA PHE A 111 -29.72 -22.42 0.65
C PHE A 111 -28.77 -22.93 -0.43
N PHE A 112 -27.81 -23.77 -0.07
CA PHE A 112 -26.71 -24.13 -0.95
C PHE A 112 -27.16 -24.98 -2.15
N LEU A 113 -28.00 -25.99 -1.94
CA LEU A 113 -28.41 -26.93 -3.00
C LEU A 113 -29.18 -26.25 -4.15
N PRO A 114 -30.23 -25.43 -3.91
CA PRO A 114 -30.93 -24.78 -5.01
C PRO A 114 -30.04 -23.84 -5.82
N TYR A 115 -29.19 -23.04 -5.15
CA TYR A 115 -28.31 -22.10 -5.83
C TYR A 115 -27.26 -22.82 -6.68
N ILE A 116 -26.58 -23.84 -6.14
CA ILE A 116 -25.56 -24.56 -6.91
C ILE A 116 -26.16 -25.36 -8.08
N ILE A 117 -27.40 -25.86 -7.95
CA ILE A 117 -28.10 -26.54 -9.06
C ILE A 117 -28.43 -25.54 -10.17
N ILE A 118 -29.03 -24.39 -9.83
CA ILE A 118 -29.37 -23.35 -10.81
C ILE A 118 -28.09 -22.83 -11.49
N GLU A 119 -27.07 -22.52 -10.71
CA GLU A 119 -25.80 -22.02 -11.21
C GLU A 119 -25.06 -23.07 -12.05
N GLY A 120 -25.10 -24.35 -11.64
CA GLY A 120 -24.53 -25.46 -12.41
C GLY A 120 -25.20 -25.63 -13.79
N CYS A 121 -26.51 -25.48 -13.86
CA CYS A 121 -27.25 -25.49 -15.12
C CYS A 121 -26.82 -24.33 -16.05
N PHE A 122 -26.72 -23.10 -15.51
CA PHE A 122 -26.23 -21.95 -16.27
C PHE A 122 -24.77 -22.11 -16.70
N MET A 123 -23.91 -22.63 -15.82
CA MET A 123 -22.52 -22.88 -16.12
C MET A 123 -22.38 -23.86 -17.28
N THR A 124 -23.13 -24.96 -17.29
CA THR A 124 -23.11 -25.95 -18.39
C THR A 124 -23.44 -25.30 -19.73
N SER A 125 -24.42 -24.39 -19.77
CA SER A 125 -24.79 -23.63 -20.98
C SER A 125 -23.69 -22.65 -21.41
N LEU A 126 -23.05 -21.98 -20.45
CA LEU A 126 -22.04 -20.95 -20.68
C LEU A 126 -20.64 -21.51 -21.00
N LEU A 127 -20.29 -22.71 -20.55
CA LEU A 127 -19.01 -23.37 -20.85
C LEU A 127 -18.82 -23.59 -22.36
N ASN A 128 -19.90 -23.93 -23.08
CA ASN A 128 -19.88 -24.09 -24.53
C ASN A 128 -19.54 -22.80 -25.28
N LYS A 129 -19.69 -21.64 -24.62
CA LYS A 129 -19.44 -20.31 -25.19
C LYS A 129 -18.03 -19.79 -24.86
N ILE A 130 -17.21 -20.54 -24.12
CA ILE A 130 -15.81 -20.17 -23.85
C ILE A 130 -15.01 -19.93 -25.14
N PRO A 131 -15.05 -20.80 -26.16
CA PRO A 131 -14.33 -20.57 -27.41
C PRO A 131 -14.82 -19.33 -28.17
N GLN A 132 -16.05 -18.90 -27.94
CA GLN A 132 -16.71 -17.75 -28.58
C GLN A 132 -16.41 -16.42 -27.87
N GLY A 133 -15.28 -16.35 -27.15
CA GLY A 133 -14.81 -15.15 -26.44
C GLY A 133 -14.94 -15.19 -24.91
N GLY A 134 -15.56 -16.23 -24.35
CA GLY A 134 -15.64 -16.41 -22.89
C GLY A 134 -14.30 -16.63 -22.19
N TRP A 135 -13.21 -16.90 -22.93
CA TRP A 135 -11.86 -16.98 -22.38
C TRP A 135 -11.24 -15.62 -22.04
N VAL A 136 -11.70 -14.51 -22.63
CA VAL A 136 -11.06 -13.19 -22.50
C VAL A 136 -11.06 -12.67 -21.05
N PRO A 137 -12.19 -12.71 -20.29
CA PRO A 137 -12.18 -12.28 -18.89
C PRO A 137 -11.21 -13.09 -18.02
N PHE A 138 -11.01 -14.38 -18.31
CA PHE A 138 -10.01 -15.20 -17.61
C PHE A 138 -8.59 -14.79 -17.95
N ALA A 139 -8.30 -14.46 -19.20
CA ALA A 139 -6.99 -13.96 -19.60
C ALA A 139 -6.67 -12.63 -18.88
N ILE A 140 -7.64 -11.70 -18.82
CA ILE A 140 -7.51 -10.45 -18.08
C ILE A 140 -7.32 -10.71 -16.58
N SER A 141 -8.09 -11.64 -16.01
CA SER A 141 -8.00 -12.00 -14.60
C SER A 141 -6.66 -12.64 -14.26
N ALA A 142 -6.14 -13.53 -15.12
CA ALA A 142 -4.82 -14.14 -14.98
C ALA A 142 -3.72 -13.07 -15.04
N PHE A 143 -3.82 -12.10 -15.96
CA PHE A 143 -2.91 -10.97 -16.02
C PHE A 143 -2.87 -10.18 -14.72
N PHE A 144 -4.01 -9.74 -14.19
CA PHE A 144 -4.05 -9.02 -12.90
C PHE A 144 -3.61 -9.89 -11.73
N LEU A 145 -3.90 -11.19 -11.75
CA LEU A 145 -3.43 -12.13 -10.73
C LEU A 145 -1.91 -12.21 -10.69
N THR A 146 -1.22 -12.24 -11.85
CA THR A 146 0.25 -12.23 -11.87
C THR A 146 0.83 -10.96 -11.25
N ILE A 147 0.20 -9.80 -11.49
CA ILE A 147 0.58 -8.52 -10.86
C ILE A 147 0.41 -8.60 -9.34
N MET A 148 -0.75 -9.05 -8.87
CA MET A 148 -1.07 -9.15 -7.45
C MET A 148 -0.15 -10.14 -6.72
N LEU A 149 0.06 -11.32 -7.28
CA LEU A 149 0.94 -12.34 -6.70
C LEU A 149 2.39 -11.85 -6.66
N SER A 150 2.89 -11.24 -7.74
CA SER A 150 4.25 -10.69 -7.79
C SER A 150 4.45 -9.57 -6.77
N TRP A 151 3.46 -8.67 -6.63
CA TRP A 151 3.50 -7.60 -5.66
C TRP A 151 3.48 -8.11 -4.22
N THR A 152 2.56 -9.02 -3.91
CA THR A 152 2.41 -9.61 -2.58
C THR A 152 3.65 -10.41 -2.19
N TYR A 153 4.21 -11.18 -3.13
CA TYR A 153 5.43 -11.93 -2.93
C TYR A 153 6.63 -11.02 -2.61
N GLY A 154 6.88 -9.98 -3.42
CA GLY A 154 7.98 -9.04 -3.17
C GLY A 154 7.80 -8.26 -1.87
N ARG A 155 6.59 -7.82 -1.53
CA ARG A 155 6.28 -7.15 -0.25
C ARG A 155 6.49 -8.08 0.95
N SER A 156 6.07 -9.35 0.83
CA SER A 156 6.27 -10.35 1.88
C SER A 156 7.75 -10.60 2.13
N LYS A 157 8.54 -10.81 1.06
CA LYS A 157 10.00 -10.99 1.18
C LYS A 157 10.74 -9.78 1.72
N LYS A 158 10.33 -8.56 1.34
CA LYS A 158 10.86 -7.34 1.96
C LYS A 158 10.62 -7.32 3.47
N LYS A 159 9.38 -7.60 3.90
CA LYS A 159 9.01 -7.59 5.33
C LYS A 159 9.77 -8.65 6.12
N GLU A 160 9.91 -9.86 5.57
CA GLU A 160 10.67 -10.96 6.17
C GLU A 160 12.14 -10.54 6.39
N TYR A 161 12.80 -10.02 5.34
CA TYR A 161 14.17 -9.54 5.44
C TYR A 161 14.36 -8.43 6.48
N GLU A 162 13.43 -7.46 6.54
CA GLU A 162 13.48 -6.37 7.52
C GLU A 162 13.22 -6.86 8.95
N ALA A 163 12.37 -7.88 9.13
CA ALA A 163 12.09 -8.46 10.44
C ALA A 163 13.28 -9.26 10.97
N ASP A 164 13.97 -10.00 10.10
CA ASP A 164 15.13 -10.83 10.45
C ASP A 164 16.38 -10.00 10.72
N ARG A 165 16.56 -8.89 10.00
CA ARG A 165 17.74 -8.00 10.11
C ARG A 165 17.43 -6.68 10.81
N LYS A 166 16.34 -6.61 11.58
CA LYS A 166 16.05 -5.42 12.40
C LYS A 166 17.18 -5.22 13.40
N MET A 167 17.59 -3.98 13.57
CA MET A 167 18.60 -3.59 14.54
C MET A 167 17.95 -3.38 15.91
N SER A 168 18.63 -3.82 16.97
CA SER A 168 18.23 -3.54 18.34
C SER A 168 18.74 -2.18 18.81
N LEU A 169 18.13 -1.63 19.85
CA LEU A 169 18.57 -0.38 20.47
C LEU A 169 20.02 -0.44 20.99
N PRO A 170 20.43 -1.50 21.71
CA PRO A 170 21.83 -1.66 22.12
C PRO A 170 22.83 -1.67 20.97
N ASP A 171 22.48 -2.31 19.83
CA ASP A 171 23.36 -2.35 18.66
C ASP A 171 23.56 -0.94 18.07
N LEU A 172 22.49 -0.14 18.02
CA LEU A 172 22.57 1.25 17.57
C LEU A 172 23.43 2.09 18.52
N ASP A 173 23.23 1.96 19.83
CA ASP A 173 24.02 2.69 20.83
C ASP A 173 25.51 2.33 20.76
N GLN A 174 25.80 1.03 20.66
CA GLN A 174 27.15 0.55 20.44
C GLN A 174 27.72 1.10 19.14
N MET A 175 26.94 1.20 18.07
CA MET A 175 27.44 1.75 16.82
C MET A 175 27.80 3.24 16.92
N LEU A 176 26.94 4.01 17.57
CA LEU A 176 27.15 5.44 17.74
C LEU A 176 28.33 5.74 18.67
N SER A 177 28.50 4.91 19.71
CA SER A 177 29.56 5.07 20.72
C SER A 177 30.91 4.45 20.31
N ARG A 178 30.92 3.24 19.76
CA ARG A 178 32.14 2.43 19.54
C ARG A 178 32.91 2.78 18.28
N TYR A 179 32.21 3.22 17.22
CA TYR A 179 32.86 3.55 15.94
C TYR A 179 33.29 5.02 15.84
N SER A 180 33.15 5.82 16.91
CA SER A 180 33.37 7.28 16.89
C SER A 180 32.65 7.92 15.68
N THR A 181 31.39 7.52 15.48
CA THR A 181 30.59 8.06 14.37
C THR A 181 30.51 9.57 14.53
N TYR A 182 30.92 10.32 13.50
CA TYR A 182 30.89 11.77 13.56
C TYR A 182 29.43 12.25 13.70
N ARG A 183 29.12 12.96 14.79
CA ARG A 183 27.80 13.57 15.01
C ARG A 183 27.79 14.97 14.42
N ALA A 184 27.34 15.09 13.18
CA ALA A 184 27.24 16.40 12.54
C ALA A 184 26.06 17.19 13.13
N PRO A 185 26.20 18.50 13.42
CA PRO A 185 25.09 19.24 14.03
C PRO A 185 23.92 19.39 13.05
N GLY A 186 22.70 19.26 13.56
CA GLY A 186 21.45 19.33 12.78
C GLY A 186 20.47 18.20 13.10
N ILE A 187 19.33 18.20 12.40
CA ILE A 187 18.27 17.20 12.55
C ILE A 187 18.16 16.34 11.27
N CYS A 188 18.06 15.03 11.45
CA CYS A 188 17.84 14.06 10.38
C CYS A 188 16.55 13.29 10.61
N PHE A 189 15.62 13.36 9.66
CA PHE A 189 14.39 12.57 9.66
C PHE A 189 14.56 11.34 8.77
N PHE A 190 14.54 10.16 9.36
CA PHE A 190 14.68 8.90 8.62
C PHE A 190 13.32 8.24 8.45
N PHE A 191 12.79 8.22 7.23
CA PHE A 191 11.46 7.64 6.97
C PHE A 191 11.53 6.13 6.78
N THR A 192 10.66 5.41 7.50
CA THR A 192 10.58 3.96 7.43
C THR A 192 9.13 3.46 7.48
N ASP A 193 8.86 2.35 6.78
CA ASP A 193 7.61 1.60 6.88
C ASP A 193 7.63 0.65 8.11
N LEU A 194 8.77 0.49 8.79
CA LEU A 194 8.95 -0.43 9.92
C LEU A 194 8.39 0.14 11.22
N GLY A 195 7.24 -0.38 11.65
CA GLY A 195 6.55 0.10 12.85
C GLY A 195 7.23 -0.21 14.18
N ASN A 196 8.04 -1.27 14.28
CA ASN A 196 8.73 -1.71 15.50
C ASN A 196 10.19 -2.06 15.20
N GLY A 197 11.12 -1.52 15.98
CA GLY A 197 12.57 -1.69 15.77
C GLY A 197 13.18 -0.67 14.80
N ILE A 198 14.48 -0.81 14.59
CA ILE A 198 15.28 0.08 13.72
C ILE A 198 15.55 -0.65 12.40
N PRO A 199 15.20 -0.07 11.24
CA PRO A 199 15.40 -0.73 9.96
C PRO A 199 16.89 -0.86 9.62
N PRO A 200 17.31 -1.96 8.93
CA PRO A 200 18.72 -2.23 8.63
C PRO A 200 19.36 -1.16 7.74
N ILE A 201 18.56 -0.37 7.03
CA ILE A 201 19.06 0.72 6.19
C ILE A 201 19.72 1.85 6.99
N ILE A 202 19.35 2.04 8.26
CA ILE A 202 20.01 3.03 9.14
C ILE A 202 21.42 2.55 9.46
N HIS A 203 21.56 1.27 9.81
CA HIS A 203 22.88 0.64 9.98
C HIS A 203 23.71 0.77 8.71
N HIS A 204 23.15 0.43 7.54
CA HIS A 204 23.82 0.56 6.25
C HIS A 204 24.29 1.99 5.97
N TYR A 205 23.43 2.99 6.23
CA TYR A 205 23.75 4.40 6.06
C TYR A 205 24.92 4.84 6.95
N ILE A 206 24.88 4.52 8.25
CA ILE A 206 25.92 4.91 9.21
C ILE A 206 27.26 4.28 8.86
N GLN A 207 27.27 3.00 8.46
CA GLN A 207 28.51 2.32 8.07
C GLN A 207 29.21 2.93 6.85
N HIS A 208 28.44 3.44 5.87
CA HIS A 208 29.03 3.98 4.64
C HIS A 208 29.38 5.46 4.75
N THR A 209 28.66 6.21 5.59
CA THR A 209 28.88 7.65 5.76
C THR A 209 29.80 7.98 6.93
N ASN A 210 29.96 7.05 7.89
CA ASN A 210 30.64 7.26 9.18
C ASN A 210 30.17 8.54 9.90
N SER A 211 28.95 9.00 9.61
CA SER A 211 28.42 10.25 10.12
C SER A 211 26.90 10.16 10.22
N VAL A 212 26.36 10.66 11.33
CA VAL A 212 24.91 10.85 11.49
C VAL A 212 24.68 12.21 12.13
N ARG A 213 23.48 12.78 11.96
CA ARG A 213 23.15 14.04 12.63
C ARG A 213 23.04 13.84 14.15
N GLU A 214 23.25 14.91 14.91
CA GLU A 214 23.10 14.90 16.38
C GLU A 214 21.70 14.43 16.80
N ILE A 215 20.67 14.94 16.13
CA ILE A 215 19.28 14.52 16.35
C ILE A 215 18.83 13.64 15.19
N LEU A 216 18.65 12.35 15.45
CA LEU A 216 18.09 11.36 14.53
C LEU A 216 16.65 11.05 14.92
N VAL A 217 15.71 11.36 14.04
CA VAL A 217 14.28 11.08 14.24
C VAL A 217 13.85 9.99 13.26
N ILE A 218 13.52 8.81 13.76
CA ILE A 218 12.99 7.72 12.95
C ILE A 218 11.49 7.94 12.78
N VAL A 219 11.09 8.33 11.56
CA VAL A 219 9.72 8.69 11.22
C VAL A 219 8.99 7.50 10.61
N THR A 220 7.85 7.15 11.18
CA THR A 220 6.91 6.17 10.61
C THR A 220 5.60 6.87 10.28
N VAL A 221 5.16 6.78 9.03
CA VAL A 221 3.87 7.36 8.61
C VAL A 221 2.81 6.27 8.56
N ARG A 222 1.66 6.51 9.20
CA ARG A 222 0.50 5.62 9.17
C ARG A 222 -0.75 6.37 8.74
N THR A 223 -1.57 5.73 7.93
CA THR A 223 -2.92 6.22 7.60
C THR A 223 -3.94 5.45 8.42
N LEU A 224 -4.76 6.16 9.19
CA LEU A 224 -5.81 5.61 10.03
C LEU A 224 -7.17 5.62 9.28
N PRO A 225 -8.10 4.70 9.62
CA PRO A 225 -9.45 4.68 9.06
C PRO A 225 -10.37 5.77 9.66
N THR A 226 -9.80 6.90 10.05
CA THR A 226 -10.53 8.07 10.58
C THR A 226 -10.43 9.22 9.58
N LYS A 227 -11.43 10.11 9.57
CA LYS A 227 -11.51 11.21 8.58
C LYS A 227 -10.33 12.14 8.66
N THR A 228 -10.10 12.65 9.87
CA THR A 228 -9.02 13.56 10.21
C THR A 228 -8.55 13.20 11.59
N VAL A 229 -7.24 13.11 11.77
CA VAL A 229 -6.62 12.89 13.08
C VAL A 229 -6.47 14.23 13.78
N LEU A 230 -6.76 14.26 15.07
CA LEU A 230 -6.57 15.45 15.92
C LEU A 230 -5.10 15.87 15.90
N VAL A 231 -4.82 17.18 15.98
CA VAL A 231 -3.45 17.72 15.89
C VAL A 231 -2.54 17.12 16.98
N GLU A 232 -3.11 16.83 18.16
CA GLU A 232 -2.39 16.26 19.30
C GLU A 232 -1.98 14.79 19.09
N GLU A 233 -2.82 14.00 18.40
CA GLU A 233 -2.57 12.58 18.11
C GLU A 233 -1.79 12.38 16.80
N ARG A 234 -1.74 13.42 15.96
CA ARG A 234 -1.10 13.38 14.63
C ARG A 234 0.40 13.11 14.70
N TYR A 235 1.07 13.66 15.71
CA TYR A 235 2.52 13.53 15.89
C TYR A 235 2.82 12.98 17.27
N ASN A 236 3.10 11.67 17.33
CA ASN A 236 3.51 11.03 18.56
C ASN A 236 5.03 10.82 18.54
N VAL A 237 5.72 11.47 19.46
CA VAL A 237 7.19 11.44 19.58
C VAL A 237 7.56 10.70 20.85
N GLY A 238 8.51 9.77 20.76
CA GLY A 238 9.04 9.04 21.90
C GLY A 238 10.57 8.92 21.85
N LYS A 239 11.21 8.95 23.02
CA LYS A 239 12.66 8.76 23.17
C LYS A 239 13.01 7.28 23.07
N MET A 240 14.11 6.98 22.38
CA MET A 240 14.54 5.60 22.09
C MET A 240 15.58 5.07 23.10
N GLY A 241 15.96 5.86 24.12
CA GLY A 241 16.96 5.48 25.13
C GLY A 241 18.42 5.73 24.73
N VAL A 242 18.68 6.10 23.48
CA VAL A 242 20.00 6.52 22.98
C VAL A 242 20.02 8.05 22.83
N GLU A 243 21.13 8.68 23.20
CA GLU A 243 21.25 10.14 23.14
C GLU A 243 21.05 10.67 21.71
N GLY A 244 20.14 11.63 21.56
CA GLY A 244 19.81 12.25 20.28
C GLY A 244 19.03 11.34 19.33
N VAL A 245 18.51 10.18 19.76
CA VAL A 245 17.69 9.30 18.92
C VAL A 245 16.24 9.28 19.41
N TYR A 246 15.34 9.62 18.49
CA TYR A 246 13.91 9.70 18.74
C TYR A 246 13.13 8.91 17.71
N ARG A 247 11.91 8.53 18.07
CA ARG A 247 10.94 7.93 17.17
C ARG A 247 9.75 8.87 17.03
N CYS A 248 9.32 9.12 15.81
CA CYS A 248 8.12 9.90 15.52
C CYS A 248 7.15 9.04 14.71
N LEU A 249 5.94 8.88 15.22
CA LEU A 249 4.82 8.28 14.52
C LEU A 249 3.92 9.40 14.03
N ILE A 250 3.79 9.53 12.71
CA ILE A 250 2.93 10.50 12.05
C ILE A 250 1.67 9.78 11.59
N GLN A 251 0.52 10.25 12.04
CA GLN A 251 -0.77 9.63 11.78
C GLN A 251 -1.65 10.56 10.94
N PHE A 252 -2.05 10.09 9.76
CA PHE A 252 -2.97 10.80 8.87
C PHE A 252 -4.33 10.12 8.84
N GLY A 253 -5.40 10.90 8.84
CA GLY A 253 -6.71 10.42 8.44
C GLY A 253 -6.77 10.23 6.92
N TYR A 254 -7.78 9.51 6.44
CA TYR A 254 -7.93 9.25 5.00
C TYR A 254 -8.19 10.51 4.17
N LYS A 255 -8.64 11.62 4.80
CA LYS A 255 -8.86 12.92 4.12
C LYS A 255 -7.81 13.97 4.51
N ASP A 256 -6.86 13.63 5.39
CA ASP A 256 -5.84 14.59 5.78
C ASP A 256 -4.89 14.84 4.60
N SER A 257 -4.55 16.10 4.39
CA SER A 257 -3.48 16.45 3.45
C SER A 257 -2.19 15.84 3.98
N GLN A 258 -1.61 14.91 3.21
CA GLN A 258 -0.31 14.33 3.50
C GLN A 258 0.83 15.26 3.07
N SER A 259 0.52 16.42 2.47
CA SER A 259 1.51 17.39 2.06
C SER A 259 2.28 17.90 3.26
N MET A 260 3.59 17.63 3.25
CA MET A 260 4.58 18.20 4.14
C MET A 260 5.31 19.36 3.45
N GLU A 261 4.66 20.04 2.51
CA GLU A 261 5.19 21.27 1.89
C GLU A 261 5.18 22.39 2.94
N GLY A 262 6.37 22.78 3.40
CA GLY A 262 6.58 23.84 4.41
C GLY A 262 7.24 23.34 5.70
N ASP A 263 7.73 24.27 6.52
CA ASP A 263 8.49 23.94 7.74
C ASP A 263 7.58 23.81 9.00
N ASP A 264 6.25 23.93 8.83
CA ASP A 264 5.27 23.85 9.93
C ASP A 264 5.30 22.48 10.64
N PHE A 265 5.39 21.39 9.87
CA PHE A 265 5.44 20.04 10.45
C PHE A 265 6.77 19.81 11.19
N VAL A 266 7.88 20.33 10.66
CA VAL A 266 9.20 20.25 11.30
C VAL A 266 9.15 20.97 12.63
N THR A 267 8.59 22.19 12.64
CA THR A 267 8.43 23.01 13.86
C THR A 267 7.60 22.28 14.90
N LEU A 268 6.48 21.66 14.51
CA LEU A 268 5.61 20.93 15.44
C LEU A 268 6.30 19.67 16.00
N ILE A 269 7.06 18.93 15.18
CA ILE A 269 7.85 17.78 15.67
C ILE A 269 8.94 18.26 16.62
N ILE A 270 9.62 19.38 16.34
CA ILE A 270 10.62 19.97 17.23
C ILE A 270 10.01 20.36 18.57
N THR A 271 8.83 20.98 18.59
CA THR A 271 8.12 21.30 19.84
C THR A 271 7.81 20.03 20.63
N LYS A 272 7.30 18.98 19.97
CA LYS A 272 7.04 17.68 20.64
C LYS A 272 8.32 16.98 21.11
N LEU A 273 9.44 17.14 20.41
CA LEU A 273 10.74 16.64 20.86
C LEU A 273 11.20 17.33 22.15
N LYS A 274 10.96 18.63 22.27
CA LYS A 274 11.28 19.40 23.48
C LYS A 274 10.40 19.00 24.66
N ASP A 275 9.11 18.74 24.44
CA ASP A 275 8.20 18.25 25.49
C ASP A 275 8.64 16.89 26.06
N GLN A 276 9.33 16.07 25.26
CA GLN A 276 9.85 14.76 25.66
C GLN A 276 11.28 14.82 26.22
N ALA A 277 11.95 15.98 26.16
CA ALA A 277 13.29 16.15 26.67
C ALA A 277 13.25 16.51 28.17
N GLU A 278 13.79 15.63 29.01
CA GLU A 278 13.74 15.78 30.47
C GLU A 278 14.75 16.83 30.99
N PHE A 279 15.85 17.05 30.26
CA PHE A 279 16.96 17.90 30.70
C PHE A 279 17.11 19.15 29.82
N THR A 280 17.39 20.29 30.46
CA THR A 280 17.65 21.58 29.79
C THR A 280 18.79 21.49 28.76
N ASN A 281 19.78 20.62 28.99
CA ASN A 281 20.88 20.40 28.04
C ASN A 281 20.41 19.72 26.75
N GLU A 282 19.46 18.78 26.82
CA GLU A 282 18.90 18.14 25.62
C GLU A 282 18.07 19.14 24.81
N ILE A 283 17.28 19.98 25.49
CA ILE A 283 16.51 21.06 24.84
C ILE A 283 17.45 22.00 24.08
N ARG A 284 18.56 22.43 24.69
CA ARG A 284 19.56 23.29 24.02
C ARG A 284 20.21 22.62 22.82
N LYS A 285 20.46 21.31 22.86
CA LYS A 285 20.96 20.55 21.71
C LYS A 285 19.93 20.49 20.58
N ILE A 286 18.66 20.26 20.92
CA ILE A 286 17.57 20.27 19.93
C ILE A 286 17.45 21.67 19.29
N ASP A 287 17.54 22.74 20.08
CA ASP A 287 17.51 24.12 19.58
C ASP A 287 18.68 24.42 18.64
N ALA A 288 19.91 24.11 19.06
CA ALA A 288 21.10 24.31 18.23
C ALA A 288 21.05 23.47 16.94
N ALA A 289 20.47 22.26 17.00
CA ALA A 289 20.26 21.42 15.84
C ALA A 289 19.15 21.95 14.91
N ALA A 290 18.12 22.59 15.46
CA ALA A 290 16.99 23.16 14.73
C ALA A 290 17.35 24.44 13.96
N GLU A 291 18.41 25.16 14.37
CA GLU A 291 18.94 26.32 13.62
C GLU A 291 19.50 25.93 12.24
N ARG A 292 19.79 24.64 12.03
CA ARG A 292 20.28 24.11 10.76
C ARG A 292 19.14 23.49 9.96
N GLU A 293 19.30 23.49 8.63
CA GLU A 293 18.30 22.87 7.76
C GLU A 293 18.15 21.36 8.05
N PRO A 294 16.91 20.87 8.22
CA PRO A 294 16.64 19.47 8.45
C PRO A 294 16.90 18.67 7.17
N VAL A 295 17.47 17.47 7.32
CA VAL A 295 17.68 16.53 6.21
C VAL A 295 16.68 15.40 6.29
N PHE A 296 16.01 15.10 5.18
CA PHE A 296 15.06 14.00 5.08
C PHE A 296 15.71 12.82 4.37
N VAL A 297 15.89 11.70 5.07
CA VAL A 297 16.51 10.49 4.52
C VAL A 297 15.44 9.45 4.21
N LEU A 298 15.42 9.02 2.95
CA LEU A 298 14.44 8.08 2.41
C LEU A 298 15.12 6.78 2.01
N GLY A 299 14.65 5.68 2.59
CA GLY A 299 15.13 4.35 2.24
C GLY A 299 14.53 3.81 0.95
N ARG A 300 15.37 3.49 -0.04
CA ARG A 300 14.98 2.77 -1.26
C ARG A 300 15.54 1.35 -1.22
N THR A 301 14.65 0.39 -0.97
CA THR A 301 14.99 -1.03 -0.90
C THR A 301 14.91 -1.66 -2.28
N ILE A 302 16.03 -2.24 -2.74
CA ILE A 302 16.12 -2.98 -4.00
C ILE A 302 16.21 -4.47 -3.66
N LEU A 303 15.21 -5.24 -4.06
CA LEU A 303 15.21 -6.69 -3.86
C LEU A 303 16.02 -7.38 -4.97
N LYS A 304 16.78 -8.41 -4.60
CA LYS A 304 17.52 -9.30 -5.50
C LYS A 304 17.39 -10.74 -5.00
N ALA A 305 17.09 -11.66 -5.91
CA ALA A 305 16.83 -13.05 -5.55
C ALA A 305 18.08 -13.92 -5.77
N ASN A 306 18.54 -14.59 -4.72
CA ASN A 306 19.74 -15.42 -4.78
C ASN A 306 19.50 -16.77 -5.46
N LYS A 307 18.35 -17.42 -5.19
CA LYS A 307 18.04 -18.77 -5.69
C LYS A 307 16.70 -18.83 -6.44
N GLY A 308 16.68 -19.65 -7.49
CA GLY A 308 15.48 -19.99 -8.26
C GLY A 308 15.20 -19.03 -9.43
N TRP A 309 15.04 -19.59 -10.64
CA TRP A 309 14.75 -18.81 -11.86
C TRP A 309 13.42 -18.04 -11.74
N PHE A 310 12.40 -18.67 -11.17
CA PHE A 310 11.07 -18.08 -10.98
C PHE A 310 11.08 -16.92 -9.98
N ALA A 311 11.81 -17.06 -8.87
CA ALA A 311 11.97 -16.00 -7.89
C ALA A 311 12.73 -14.80 -8.48
N ARG A 312 13.79 -15.05 -9.26
CA ARG A 312 14.51 -14.01 -10.00
C ARG A 312 13.62 -13.28 -10.99
N PHE A 313 12.87 -14.01 -11.83
CA PHE A 313 11.95 -13.40 -12.77
C PHE A 313 10.90 -12.53 -12.06
N THR A 314 10.25 -13.08 -11.02
CA THR A 314 9.21 -12.38 -10.27
C THR A 314 9.75 -11.15 -9.53
N ILE A 315 10.90 -11.24 -8.87
CA ILE A 315 11.44 -10.14 -8.05
C ILE A 315 12.13 -9.09 -8.91
N GLU A 316 13.01 -9.51 -9.83
CA GLU A 316 13.89 -8.59 -10.55
C GLU A 316 13.23 -7.93 -11.76
N TYR A 317 12.23 -8.58 -12.37
CA TYR A 317 11.47 -8.03 -13.49
C TYR A 317 10.10 -7.54 -13.02
N LEU A 318 9.20 -8.44 -12.62
CA LEU A 318 7.80 -8.06 -12.34
C LEU A 318 7.70 -7.10 -11.16
N TYR A 319 8.16 -7.49 -9.97
CA TYR A 319 8.08 -6.67 -8.77
C TYR A 319 8.86 -5.36 -8.93
N ARG A 320 10.08 -5.40 -9.47
CA ARG A 320 10.89 -4.20 -9.70
C ARG A 320 10.24 -3.25 -10.70
N PHE A 321 9.66 -3.76 -11.78
CA PHE A 321 8.89 -2.96 -12.74
C PHE A 321 7.69 -2.32 -12.05
N LEU A 322 6.91 -3.09 -11.30
CA LEU A 322 5.78 -2.57 -10.53
C LEU A 322 6.21 -1.52 -9.51
N GLN A 323 7.30 -1.76 -8.77
CA GLN A 323 7.83 -0.83 -7.77
C GLN A 323 8.30 0.49 -8.39
N LYS A 324 8.91 0.44 -9.58
CA LYS A 324 9.34 1.64 -10.33
C LYS A 324 8.17 2.45 -10.87
N ASN A 325 7.12 1.78 -11.34
CA ASN A 325 5.94 2.44 -11.92
C ASN A 325 4.88 2.83 -10.86
N SER A 326 4.92 2.21 -9.68
CA SER A 326 4.07 2.59 -8.55
C SER A 326 4.60 3.84 -7.86
N ARG A 327 3.70 4.73 -7.41
CA ARG A 327 4.11 5.86 -6.58
C ARG A 327 4.74 5.38 -5.27
N ALA A 328 5.86 6.00 -4.89
CA ALA A 328 6.46 5.76 -3.57
C ALA A 328 5.54 6.34 -2.49
N ALA A 329 5.46 5.70 -1.31
CA ALA A 329 4.69 6.23 -0.17
C ALA A 329 5.09 7.66 0.17
N ILE A 330 6.38 7.95 0.07
CA ILE A 330 6.94 9.24 0.43
C ILE A 330 6.67 10.30 -0.64
N SER A 331 6.44 9.91 -1.91
CA SER A 331 6.04 10.88 -2.94
C SER A 331 4.66 11.51 -2.66
N ALA A 332 3.83 10.88 -1.82
CA ALA A 332 2.59 11.48 -1.33
C ALA A 332 2.83 12.56 -0.25
N LEU A 333 4.00 12.53 0.41
CA LEU A 333 4.36 13.49 1.45
C LEU A 333 4.84 14.84 0.88
N GLN A 334 5.09 14.94 -0.44
CA GLN A 334 5.57 16.16 -1.10
C GLN A 334 6.75 16.85 -0.37
N ILE A 335 7.69 16.05 0.14
CA ILE A 335 8.87 16.58 0.85
C ILE A 335 9.74 17.37 -0.14
N PRO A 336 10.27 18.54 0.25
CA PRO A 336 11.14 19.35 -0.60
C PRO A 336 12.34 18.55 -1.13
N PRO A 337 12.56 18.46 -2.46
CA PRO A 337 13.58 17.60 -3.04
C PRO A 337 15.01 18.09 -2.76
N ASP A 338 15.19 19.38 -2.53
CA ASP A 338 16.46 20.03 -2.16
C ASP A 338 17.02 19.56 -0.82
N ARG A 339 16.14 19.14 0.12
CA ARG A 339 16.51 18.66 1.46
C ARG A 339 16.43 17.14 1.62
N THR A 340 16.23 16.41 0.52
CA THR A 340 15.96 14.97 0.53
C THR A 340 17.16 14.15 0.07
N LEU A 341 17.58 13.19 0.90
CA LEU A 341 18.60 12.20 0.58
C LEU A 341 17.97 10.81 0.38
N GLN A 342 18.17 10.20 -0.79
CA GLN A 342 17.75 8.82 -1.02
C GLN A 342 18.90 7.85 -0.78
N VAL A 343 18.71 6.90 0.14
CA VAL A 343 19.69 5.85 0.45
C VAL A 343 19.18 4.54 -0.14
N GLY A 344 19.95 3.95 -1.05
CA GLY A 344 19.65 2.64 -1.62
C GLY A 344 20.24 1.51 -0.76
N MET A 345 19.48 0.44 -0.52
CA MET A 345 20.02 -0.78 0.08
C MET A 345 19.56 -2.00 -0.72
N LEU A 346 20.51 -2.88 -1.04
CA LEU A 346 20.25 -4.16 -1.68
C LEU A 346 19.84 -5.19 -0.64
N TYR A 347 18.66 -5.78 -0.82
CA TYR A 347 18.19 -6.91 -0.02
C TYR A 347 18.36 -8.17 -0.85
N GLU A 348 19.33 -8.98 -0.46
CA GLU A 348 19.55 -10.29 -1.06
C GLU A 348 18.70 -11.33 -0.33
N ILE A 349 17.73 -11.92 -1.05
CA ILE A 349 16.70 -12.83 -0.54
C ILE A 349 16.92 -14.24 -1.09
#